data_AF-A0A7C1P111-F1
#
_entry.id   AF-A0A7C1P111-F1
#
_cell.length_a   1.000
_cell.length_b   1.000
_cell.length_c   1.000
_cell.angle_alpha   90.00
_cell.angle_beta   90.00
_cell.angle_gamma   90.00
#
_symmetry.space_group_name_H-M   'P 1'
#
loop_
_entity.id
_entity.type
_entity.pdbx_description
1 polymer ?
#
loop_
_entity_poly.entity_id
_entity_poly.type
_entity_poly.pdbx_seq_one_letter_code
_entity_poly.pdbx_strand_id
1 'polypeptide(L)'
;MPELKRELGLGYATLFGVGLILGAGVYVLIGRAAGMVGDAVWASVAFSGLIAVSTAFSFAELAGMFPYASSTHRYVAEAFPGRRLLAFLAGWLLFFGGVAGAATAALGFAGYFCRLTGFTSPVLSALALLALLTALNWWGIKESASLSAIFTAIECLGLLLVIALALILPVRQPDY
;
A
#
# COMPACT_ATOMS: atom_id res chain seq x y z
N MET A 1 10.36 -26.87 15.27
CA MET A 1 10.42 -25.86 14.18
C MET A 1 10.33 -24.50 14.85
N PRO A 2 11.11 -23.49 14.46
CA PRO A 2 10.97 -22.15 15.05
C PRO A 2 9.54 -21.65 14.79
N GLU A 3 8.75 -21.47 15.84
CA GLU A 3 7.43 -20.86 15.76
C GLU A 3 7.59 -19.34 15.62
N LEU A 4 6.86 -18.74 14.67
CA LEU A 4 6.82 -17.28 14.57
C LEU A 4 6.18 -16.73 15.85
N LYS A 5 6.91 -15.88 16.56
CA LYS A 5 6.33 -15.12 17.67
C LYS A 5 5.22 -14.22 17.15
N ARG A 6 4.07 -14.26 17.82
CA ARG A 6 2.92 -13.43 17.50
C ARG A 6 3.16 -12.00 18.04
N GLU A 7 3.97 -11.24 17.31
CA GLU A 7 4.39 -9.88 17.71
C GLU A 7 3.40 -8.79 17.27
N LEU A 8 2.48 -9.10 16.34
CA LEU A 8 1.50 -8.17 15.78
C LEU A 8 0.07 -8.56 16.20
N GLY A 9 -0.61 -7.67 16.91
CA GLY A 9 -2.03 -7.79 17.22
C GLY A 9 -2.93 -7.34 16.06
N LEU A 10 -4.23 -7.63 16.15
CA LEU A 10 -5.22 -7.27 15.12
C LEU A 10 -5.19 -5.78 14.77
N GLY A 11 -5.22 -4.91 15.77
CA GLY A 11 -5.22 -3.45 15.56
C GLY A 11 -3.97 -2.94 14.81
N TYR A 12 -2.80 -3.51 15.13
CA TYR A 12 -1.56 -3.18 14.40
C TYR A 12 -1.61 -3.67 12.96
N ALA A 13 -2.09 -4.89 12.73
CA ALA A 13 -2.22 -5.45 11.39
C ALA A 13 -3.22 -4.67 10.53
N THR A 14 -4.35 -4.23 11.10
CA THR A 14 -5.35 -3.41 10.39
C THR A 14 -4.81 -2.03 10.08
N LEU A 15 -4.17 -1.36 11.03
CA LEU A 15 -3.55 -0.05 10.78
C LEU A 15 -2.48 -0.17 9.71
N PHE A 16 -1.59 -1.14 9.83
CA PHE A 16 -0.57 -1.40 8.82
C PHE A 16 -1.16 -1.61 7.41
N GLY A 17 -2.24 -2.40 7.31
CA GLY A 17 -2.96 -2.61 6.04
C GLY A 17 -3.57 -1.32 5.47
N VAL A 18 -4.14 -0.46 6.32
CA VAL A 18 -4.70 0.83 5.91
C VAL A 18 -3.60 1.75 5.37
N GLY A 19 -2.45 1.85 6.04
CA GLY A 19 -1.33 2.69 5.59
C GLY A 19 -0.77 2.27 4.24
N LEU A 20 -0.65 0.96 4.00
CA LEU A 20 -0.25 0.42 2.70
C LEU A 20 -1.17 0.86 1.56
N ILE A 21 -2.48 1.01 1.81
CA ILE A 21 -3.47 1.42 0.81
C ILE A 21 -3.49 2.94 0.66
N LEU A 22 -3.42 3.69 1.77
CA LEU A 22 -3.51 5.15 1.76
C LEU A 22 -2.32 5.80 1.07
N GLY A 23 -1.09 5.36 1.36
CA GLY A 23 0.18 6.01 1.03
C GLY A 23 0.27 6.59 -0.39
N ALA A 24 0.91 5.89 -1.33
CA ALA A 24 1.09 6.44 -2.68
C ALA A 24 -0.24 6.60 -3.44
N GLY A 25 -1.24 5.74 -3.16
CA GLY A 25 -2.51 5.73 -3.88
C GLY A 25 -3.28 7.05 -3.74
N VAL A 26 -3.62 7.45 -2.51
CA VAL A 26 -4.45 8.63 -2.28
C VAL A 26 -3.64 9.91 -2.51
N TYR A 27 -2.43 9.98 -1.97
CA TYR A 27 -1.65 11.22 -2.03
C TYR A 27 -1.12 11.52 -3.44
N VAL A 28 -0.60 10.51 -4.16
CA VAL A 28 0.06 10.74 -5.46
C VAL A 28 -0.90 10.58 -6.63
N LEU A 29 -1.72 9.52 -6.65
CA LEU A 29 -2.47 9.14 -7.85
C LEU A 29 -3.81 9.86 -7.97
N ILE A 30 -4.59 10.00 -6.89
CA ILE A 30 -5.95 10.56 -6.97
C ILE A 30 -5.93 11.99 -7.54
N GLY A 31 -5.05 12.85 -7.04
CA GLY A 31 -4.94 14.23 -7.54
C GLY A 31 -4.55 14.31 -9.02
N ARG A 32 -3.64 13.44 -9.48
CA ARG A 32 -3.25 13.39 -10.89
C ARG A 32 -4.37 12.87 -11.79
N ALA A 33 -5.08 11.83 -11.34
CA ALA A 33 -6.24 11.31 -12.06
C ALA A 33 -7.36 12.35 -12.15
N ALA A 34 -7.62 13.07 -11.05
CA ALA A 34 -8.64 14.11 -11.00
C ALA A 34 -8.30 15.28 -11.93
N GLY A 35 -7.03 15.65 -12.06
CA GLY A 35 -6.59 16.63 -13.04
C GLY A 35 -6.74 16.18 -14.50
N MET A 36 -6.86 14.88 -14.78
CA MET A 36 -7.02 14.35 -16.14
C MET A 36 -8.48 14.16 -16.54
N VAL A 37 -9.35 13.76 -15.62
CA VAL A 37 -10.74 13.34 -15.93
C VAL A 37 -11.79 14.02 -15.03
N GLY A 38 -11.37 14.95 -14.17
CA GLY A 38 -12.23 15.65 -13.22
C GLY A 38 -12.94 14.69 -12.27
N ASP A 39 -14.23 14.95 -12.04
CA ASP A 39 -15.07 14.19 -11.10
C ASP A 39 -15.33 12.74 -11.54
N ALA A 40 -15.09 12.39 -12.81
CA ALA A 40 -15.29 11.03 -13.31
C ALA A 40 -14.34 10.00 -12.64
N VAL A 41 -13.27 10.46 -11.97
CA VAL A 41 -12.38 9.60 -11.17
C VAL A 41 -13.14 8.78 -10.13
N TRP A 42 -14.21 9.33 -9.56
CA TRP A 42 -15.00 8.62 -8.54
C TRP A 42 -15.64 7.33 -9.08
N ALA A 43 -15.99 7.28 -10.37
CA ALA A 43 -16.48 6.05 -10.98
C ALA A 43 -15.41 4.95 -10.99
N SER A 44 -14.16 5.31 -11.31
CA SER A 44 -13.02 4.37 -11.25
C SER A 44 -12.71 3.93 -9.82
N VAL A 45 -12.83 4.83 -8.84
CA VAL A 45 -12.61 4.52 -7.41
C VAL A 45 -13.70 3.58 -6.89
N ALA A 46 -14.96 3.82 -7.26
CA ALA A 46 -16.06 2.94 -6.86
C ALA A 46 -15.90 1.52 -7.45
N PHE A 47 -15.54 1.45 -8.73
CA PHE A 47 -15.33 0.17 -9.41
C PHE A 47 -14.12 -0.60 -8.84
N SER A 48 -12.99 0.08 -8.60
CA SER A 48 -11.82 -0.55 -7.98
C SER A 48 -12.11 -0.98 -6.54
N GLY A 49 -12.91 -0.21 -5.79
CA GLY A 49 -13.38 -0.56 -4.46
C GLY A 49 -14.20 -1.85 -4.44
N LEU A 50 -15.10 -2.05 -5.41
CA LEU A 50 -15.89 -3.28 -5.53
C LEU A 50 -14.99 -4.52 -5.74
N ILE A 51 -13.99 -4.41 -6.62
CA ILE A 51 -13.03 -5.48 -6.88
C ILE A 51 -12.19 -5.75 -5.61
N ALA A 52 -11.74 -4.70 -4.93
CA ALA A 52 -10.94 -4.80 -3.72
C ALA A 52 -11.71 -5.48 -2.58
N VAL A 53 -12.98 -5.10 -2.35
CA VAL A 53 -13.84 -5.72 -1.33
C VAL A 53 -14.09 -7.19 -1.63
N SER A 54 -14.38 -7.54 -2.88
CA SER A 54 -14.56 -8.94 -3.30
C SER A 54 -13.30 -9.75 -3.04
N THR A 55 -12.13 -9.19 -3.35
CA THR A 55 -10.83 -9.81 -3.08
C THR A 55 -10.58 -9.96 -1.57
N ALA A 56 -10.88 -8.92 -0.78
CA ALA A 56 -10.69 -8.93 0.67
C ALA A 56 -11.53 -10.02 1.36
N PHE A 57 -12.79 -10.23 0.93
CA PHE A 57 -13.61 -11.31 1.47
C PHE A 57 -13.05 -12.69 1.13
N SER A 58 -12.60 -12.93 -0.11
CA SER A 58 -11.96 -14.20 -0.48
C SER A 58 -10.70 -14.47 0.37
N PHE A 59 -9.87 -13.45 0.61
CA PHE A 59 -8.70 -13.60 1.48
C PHE A 59 -9.08 -13.78 2.96
N ALA A 60 -10.16 -13.16 3.44
CA ALA A 60 -10.63 -13.33 4.81
C ALA A 60 -11.09 -14.76 5.09
N GLU A 61 -11.84 -15.38 4.17
CA GLU A 61 -12.25 -16.79 4.28
C GLU A 61 -11.03 -17.73 4.25
N LEU A 62 -10.10 -17.51 3.31
CA LEU A 62 -8.87 -18.31 3.21
C LEU A 62 -7.98 -18.18 4.44
N ALA A 63 -7.85 -16.97 5.01
CA ALA A 63 -7.10 -16.74 6.24
C ALA A 63 -7.74 -17.43 7.45
N GLY A 64 -9.07 -17.52 7.49
CA GLY A 64 -9.80 -18.28 8.51
C GLY A 64 -9.63 -19.80 8.36
N MET A 65 -9.58 -20.31 7.13
CA MET A 65 -9.37 -21.74 6.85
C MET A 65 -7.93 -22.20 7.09
N PHE A 66 -6.94 -21.33 6.84
CA PHE A 66 -5.52 -21.67 6.90
C PHE A 66 -4.77 -20.77 7.91
N PRO A 67 -4.88 -21.06 9.23
CA PRO A 67 -4.41 -20.18 10.32
C PRO A 67 -2.90 -20.29 10.58
N TYR A 68 -2.11 -20.45 9.54
CA TYR A 68 -0.65 -20.49 9.60
C TYR A 68 -0.07 -19.38 8.72
N ALA A 69 1.17 -18.97 8.99
CA ALA A 69 1.88 -18.01 8.13
C ALA A 69 1.96 -18.57 6.69
N SER A 70 1.07 -18.07 5.84
CA SER A 70 0.78 -18.60 4.51
C SER A 70 0.67 -17.42 3.56
N SER A 71 1.34 -17.51 2.41
CA SER A 71 1.24 -16.52 1.33
C SER A 71 0.26 -16.99 0.25
N THR A 72 -0.11 -16.10 -0.66
CA THR A 72 -1.00 -16.38 -1.80
C THR A 72 -0.60 -17.64 -2.58
N HIS A 73 0.70 -17.92 -2.70
CA HIS A 73 1.21 -19.16 -3.30
C HIS A 73 0.58 -20.41 -2.65
N ARG A 74 0.53 -20.46 -1.31
CA ARG A 74 0.06 -21.62 -0.56
C ARG A 74 -1.47 -21.74 -0.60
N TYR A 75 -2.20 -20.63 -0.63
CA TYR A 75 -3.65 -20.67 -0.88
C TYR A 75 -3.97 -21.26 -2.27
N VAL A 76 -3.22 -20.86 -3.30
CA VAL A 76 -3.39 -21.41 -4.66
C VAL A 76 -2.96 -22.88 -4.74
N ALA A 77 -1.90 -23.27 -4.04
CA ALA A 77 -1.45 -24.67 -4.00
C ALA A 77 -2.51 -25.59 -3.38
N GLU A 78 -3.18 -25.13 -2.32
CA GLU A 78 -4.21 -25.90 -1.62
C GLU A 78 -5.54 -25.91 -2.39
N ALA A 79 -5.91 -24.81 -3.04
CA ALA A 79 -7.11 -24.75 -3.88
C ALA A 79 -6.99 -25.59 -5.17
N PHE A 80 -5.78 -25.77 -5.70
CA PHE A 80 -5.53 -26.52 -6.94
C PHE A 80 -4.46 -27.60 -6.76
N PRO A 81 -4.76 -28.67 -5.99
CA PRO A 81 -3.82 -29.74 -5.74
C PRO A 81 -3.37 -30.39 -7.06
N GLY A 82 -2.07 -30.64 -7.20
CA GLY A 82 -1.45 -31.19 -8.41
C GLY A 82 -1.04 -30.16 -9.47
N ARG A 83 -1.48 -28.89 -9.38
CA ARG A 83 -1.11 -27.82 -10.32
C ARG A 83 -0.06 -26.87 -9.75
N ARG A 84 1.13 -27.40 -9.45
CA ARG A 84 2.25 -26.64 -8.83
C ARG A 84 2.65 -25.37 -9.61
N LEU A 85 2.50 -25.38 -10.94
CA LEU A 85 2.77 -24.20 -11.78
C LEU A 85 1.86 -23.02 -11.45
N LEU A 86 0.59 -23.24 -11.11
CA LEU A 86 -0.33 -22.14 -10.76
C LEU A 86 0.07 -21.46 -9.45
N ALA A 87 0.41 -22.27 -8.44
CA ALA A 87 0.92 -21.77 -7.17
C ALA A 87 2.22 -20.97 -7.37
N PHE A 88 3.15 -21.50 -8.17
CA PHE A 88 4.40 -20.85 -8.51
C PHE A 88 4.18 -19.49 -9.19
N LEU A 89 3.33 -19.45 -10.23
CA LEU A 89 2.99 -18.22 -10.94
C LEU A 89 2.33 -17.20 -10.00
N ALA A 90 1.40 -17.62 -9.15
CA ALA A 90 0.76 -16.75 -8.16
C ALA A 90 1.79 -16.14 -7.19
N GLY A 91 2.77 -16.93 -6.74
CA GLY A 91 3.87 -16.44 -5.91
C GLY A 91 4.72 -15.39 -6.62
N TRP A 92 5.07 -15.61 -7.89
CA TRP A 92 5.83 -14.65 -8.69
C TRP A 92 5.05 -13.37 -9.01
N LEU A 93 3.76 -13.48 -9.31
CA LEU A 93 2.90 -12.31 -9.50
C LEU A 93 2.83 -11.45 -8.23
N LEU A 94 2.74 -12.08 -7.07
CA LEU A 94 2.78 -11.38 -5.79
C LEU A 94 4.14 -10.69 -5.57
N PHE A 95 5.25 -11.38 -5.88
CA PHE A 95 6.60 -10.82 -5.77
C PHE A 95 6.79 -9.60 -6.67
N PHE A 96 6.50 -9.73 -7.98
CA PHE A 96 6.64 -8.62 -8.92
C PHE A 96 5.66 -7.48 -8.63
N GLY A 97 4.45 -7.80 -8.15
CA GLY A 97 3.50 -6.81 -7.66
C GLY A 97 4.05 -5.99 -6.49
N GLY A 98 4.70 -6.67 -5.53
CA GLY A 98 5.39 -6.00 -4.42
C GLY A 98 6.54 -5.09 -4.88
N VAL A 99 7.36 -5.57 -5.83
CA VAL A 99 8.45 -4.76 -6.43
C VAL A 99 7.90 -3.52 -7.14
N ALA A 100 6.86 -3.67 -7.96
CA ALA A 100 6.22 -2.56 -8.65
C ALA A 100 5.57 -1.57 -7.68
N GLY A 101 4.95 -2.07 -6.60
CA GLY A 101 4.39 -1.26 -5.52
C GLY A 101 5.45 -0.43 -4.81
N ALA A 102 6.56 -1.06 -4.41
CA ALA A 102 7.68 -0.38 -3.75
C ALA A 102 8.30 0.70 -4.66
N ALA A 103 8.49 0.41 -5.95
CA ALA A 103 8.97 1.38 -6.92
C ALA A 103 8.02 2.57 -7.08
N THR A 104 6.71 2.30 -7.17
CA THR A 104 5.69 3.35 -7.28
C THR A 104 5.65 4.25 -6.05
N ALA A 105 5.74 3.68 -4.85
CA ALA A 105 5.81 4.45 -3.61
C ALA A 105 7.07 5.30 -3.52
N ALA A 106 8.24 4.74 -3.88
CA ALA A 106 9.51 5.47 -3.87
C ALA A 106 9.53 6.64 -4.87
N LEU A 107 8.95 6.45 -6.06
CA LEU A 107 8.79 7.52 -7.06
C LEU A 107 7.80 8.60 -6.58
N GLY A 108 6.72 8.19 -5.93
CA GLY A 108 5.76 9.08 -5.29
C GLY A 108 6.44 9.99 -4.24
N PHE A 109 7.21 9.38 -3.35
CA PHE A 109 8.02 10.09 -2.37
C PHE A 109 9.00 11.05 -3.04
N ALA A 110 9.78 10.58 -4.01
CA ALA A 110 10.78 11.39 -4.70
C ALA A 110 10.15 12.64 -5.35
N GLY A 111 8.96 12.50 -5.93
CA GLY A 111 8.23 13.63 -6.51
C GLY A 111 7.86 14.71 -5.50
N TYR A 112 7.53 14.35 -4.25
CA TYR A 112 7.32 15.32 -3.18
C TYR A 112 8.64 15.87 -2.63
N PHE A 113 9.61 15.00 -2.38
CA PHE A 113 10.91 15.36 -1.82
C PHE A 113 11.63 16.38 -2.71
N CYS A 114 11.71 16.14 -4.02
CA CYS A 114 12.33 17.05 -4.98
C CYS A 114 11.63 18.41 -5.03
N ARG A 115 10.29 18.44 -4.95
CA ARG A 115 9.53 19.70 -4.94
C ARG A 115 9.73 20.51 -3.67
N LEU A 116 9.88 19.86 -2.52
CA LEU A 116 10.06 20.52 -1.22
C LEU A 116 11.51 21.00 -1.01
N THR A 117 12.49 20.22 -1.47
CA THR A 117 13.92 20.48 -1.20
C THR A 117 14.64 21.16 -2.35
N GLY A 118 14.04 21.22 -3.54
CA GLY A 118 14.70 21.70 -4.76
C GLY A 118 15.70 20.72 -5.36
N PHE A 119 15.78 19.49 -4.85
CA PHE A 119 16.70 18.48 -5.36
C PHE A 119 16.29 18.00 -6.77
N THR A 120 17.21 18.03 -7.73
CA THR A 120 16.87 17.89 -9.16
C THR A 120 16.74 16.46 -9.67
N SER A 121 17.15 15.43 -8.90
CA SER A 121 17.14 14.03 -9.36
C SER A 121 16.16 13.15 -8.60
N PRO A 122 14.90 12.99 -9.10
CA PRO A 122 13.91 12.10 -8.49
C PRO A 122 14.35 10.64 -8.43
N VAL A 123 15.09 10.17 -9.43
CA VAL A 123 15.58 8.78 -9.48
C VAL A 123 16.54 8.52 -8.32
N LEU A 124 17.48 9.46 -8.07
CA LEU A 124 18.43 9.30 -6.97
C LEU A 124 17.71 9.34 -5.61
N SER A 125 16.72 10.22 -5.44
CA SER A 125 15.91 10.29 -4.21
C SER A 125 15.11 9.00 -3.97
N ALA A 126 14.53 8.41 -5.02
CA ALA A 126 13.81 7.14 -4.93
C ALA A 126 14.74 5.98 -4.56
N LEU A 127 15.91 5.89 -5.22
CA LEU A 127 16.91 4.85 -4.92
C LEU A 127 17.49 5.00 -3.50
N ALA A 128 17.75 6.23 -3.06
CA ALA A 128 18.22 6.52 -1.71
C ALA A 128 17.19 6.09 -0.66
N LEU A 129 15.90 6.40 -0.89
CA LEU A 129 14.82 5.95 -0.01
C LEU A 129 14.74 4.41 0.03
N LEU A 130 14.76 3.74 -1.12
CA LEU A 130 14.72 2.27 -1.18
C LEU A 130 15.91 1.64 -0.44
N ALA A 131 17.12 2.18 -0.62
CA ALA A 131 18.31 1.71 0.07
C ALA A 131 18.18 1.89 1.59
N LEU A 132 17.70 3.05 2.04
CA LEU A 132 17.45 3.33 3.45
C LEU A 132 16.42 2.39 4.07
N LEU A 133 15.26 2.23 3.43
CA LEU A 133 14.19 1.35 3.91
C LEU A 133 14.62 -0.12 3.89
N THR A 134 15.43 -0.53 2.92
CA THR A 134 15.99 -1.89 2.88
C THR A 134 16.93 -2.12 4.05
N ALA A 135 17.83 -1.17 4.34
CA ALA A 135 18.73 -1.25 5.49
C ALA A 135 17.97 -1.28 6.82
N LEU A 136 16.91 -0.48 6.96
CA LEU A 136 16.03 -0.49 8.15
C LEU A 136 15.32 -1.83 8.32
N ASN A 137 14.83 -2.44 7.23
CA ASN A 137 14.19 -3.75 7.29
C ASN A 137 15.17 -4.87 7.68
N TRP A 138 16.46 -4.75 7.37
CA TRP A 138 17.47 -5.69 7.87
C TRP A 138 17.77 -5.55 9.36
N TRP A 139 17.57 -4.36 9.94
CA TRP A 139 17.88 -4.10 11.36
C TRP A 139 16.87 -4.75 12.30
N GLY A 140 15.56 -4.69 12.01
CA GLY A 140 14.55 -5.25 12.89
C GLY A 140 13.12 -5.11 12.38
N ILE A 141 12.43 -6.24 12.23
CA ILE A 141 11.05 -6.29 11.72
C ILE A 141 10.06 -5.69 12.72
N LYS A 142 10.32 -5.81 14.03
CA LYS A 142 9.40 -5.34 15.09
C LYS A 142 9.36 -3.81 15.17
N GLU A 143 10.53 -3.18 15.11
CA GLU A 143 10.69 -1.73 15.03
C GLU A 143 10.12 -1.19 13.72
N SER A 144 10.37 -1.87 12.59
CA SER A 144 9.82 -1.51 11.27
C SER A 144 8.28 -1.51 11.27
N ALA A 145 7.65 -2.53 11.87
CA ALA A 145 6.20 -2.61 11.95
C ALA A 145 5.59 -1.53 12.86
N SER A 146 6.27 -1.20 13.96
CA SER A 146 5.82 -0.14 14.89
C SER A 146 5.90 1.25 14.24
N LEU A 147 7.01 1.54 13.53
CA LEU A 147 7.16 2.77 12.75
C LEU A 147 6.10 2.90 11.66
N SER A 148 5.81 1.81 10.95
CA SER A 148 4.79 1.80 9.90
C SER A 148 3.39 2.12 10.44
N ALA A 149 3.06 1.65 11.65
CA ALA A 149 1.80 1.98 12.30
C ALA A 149 1.70 3.46 12.68
N ILE A 150 2.81 4.06 13.17
CA ILE A 150 2.87 5.49 13.48
C ILE A 150 2.71 6.33 12.22
N PHE A 151 3.43 5.99 11.13
CA PHE A 151 3.28 6.67 9.85
C PHE A 151 1.87 6.58 9.32
N THR A 152 1.24 5.41 9.42
CA THR A 152 -0.18 5.29 9.03
C THR A 152 -1.08 6.21 9.84
N ALA A 153 -0.88 6.30 11.16
CA ALA A 153 -1.69 7.18 11.98
C ALA A 153 -1.52 8.66 11.56
N ILE A 154 -0.29 9.07 11.26
CA ILE A 154 0.01 10.42 10.75
C ILE A 154 -0.65 10.64 9.37
N GLU A 155 -0.57 9.68 8.46
CA GLU A 155 -1.22 9.73 7.15
C GLU A 155 -2.75 9.86 7.30
N CYS A 156 -3.38 9.02 8.11
CA CYS A 156 -4.81 9.10 8.39
C CYS A 156 -5.21 10.49 8.91
N LEU A 157 -4.46 11.03 9.88
CA LEU A 157 -4.71 12.36 10.43
C LEU A 157 -4.52 13.47 9.38
N GLY A 158 -3.47 13.37 8.56
CA GLY A 158 -3.22 14.30 7.47
C GLY A 158 -4.35 14.29 6.43
N LEU A 159 -4.87 13.10 6.09
CA LEU A 159 -6.00 12.97 5.16
C LEU A 159 -7.28 13.58 5.74
N LEU A 160 -7.57 13.33 7.02
CA LEU A 160 -8.72 13.94 7.70
C LEU A 160 -8.61 15.47 7.72
N LEU A 161 -7.40 16.01 7.92
CA LEU A 161 -7.15 17.45 7.85
C LEU A 161 -7.41 17.99 6.43
N VAL A 162 -6.93 17.31 5.38
CA VAL A 162 -7.21 17.70 3.99
C VAL A 162 -8.71 17.70 3.70
N ILE A 163 -9.45 16.69 4.16
CA ILE A 163 -10.92 16.62 4.01
C ILE A 163 -11.60 17.78 4.74
N ALA A 164 -11.20 18.05 6.00
CA ALA A 164 -11.78 19.15 6.78
C ALA A 164 -11.53 20.51 6.12
N LEU A 165 -10.31 20.75 5.64
CA LEU A 165 -9.97 21.98 4.91
C LEU A 165 -10.77 22.12 3.61
N ALA A 166 -10.96 21.02 2.87
CA ALA A 166 -11.75 21.00 1.64
C ALA A 166 -13.24 21.35 1.88
N LEU A 167 -13.79 21.01 3.05
CA LEU A 167 -15.17 21.36 3.42
C LEU A 167 -15.32 22.81 3.91
N ILE A 168 -14.27 23.39 4.51
CA ILE A 168 -14.29 24.75 5.07
C ILE A 168 -13.95 25.80 4.00
N LEU A 169 -12.97 25.51 3.15
CA LEU A 169 -12.52 26.44 2.12
C LEU A 169 -13.49 26.45 0.94
N PRO A 170 -13.79 27.63 0.37
CA PRO A 170 -14.63 27.69 -0.82
C PRO A 170 -13.98 26.91 -1.95
N VAL A 171 -14.76 26.02 -2.57
CA VAL A 171 -14.33 25.24 -3.73
C VAL A 171 -13.98 26.23 -4.84
N ARG A 172 -12.68 26.42 -5.10
CA ARG A 172 -12.24 27.09 -6.32
C ARG A 172 -12.73 26.22 -7.47
N GLN A 173 -13.47 26.81 -8.41
CA GLN A 173 -13.78 26.12 -9.66
C GLN A 173 -12.45 25.60 -10.21
N PRO A 174 -12.33 24.29 -10.39
CA PRO A 174 -11.06 23.75 -10.80
C PRO A 174 -10.79 24.19 -12.24
N ASP A 175 -9.63 24.83 -12.45
CA ASP A 175 -9.17 25.29 -13.77
C ASP A 175 -8.66 24.08 -14.59
N TYR A 176 -9.56 23.14 -14.91
CA TYR A 176 -9.33 22.06 -15.86
C TYR A 176 -10.34 22.10 -17.01
#